data_AF-A0A961VUW4-F1
#
_entry.id   AF-A0A961VUW4-F1
#
_cell.length_a   1.000
_cell.length_b   1.000
_cell.length_c   1.000
_cell.angle_alpha   90.00
_cell.angle_beta   90.00
_cell.angle_gamma   90.00
#
_symmetry.space_group_name_H-M   'P 1'
#
loop_
_entity.id
_entity.type
_entity.pdbx_description
1 polymer ?
#
loop_
_entity_poly.entity_id
_entity_poly.type
_entity_poly.pdbx_seq_one_letter_code
_entity_poly.pdbx_strand_id
1 'polypeptide(L)' 'MARYVFITGGVVSSLGKGIASAALAALLQARGYRVRLRKLDPYL' A
#
# COMPACT_ATOMS: atom_id res chain seq x y z
N MET A 1 14.60 12.68 1.69
CA MET A 1 14.19 11.79 2.81
C MET A 1 13.03 10.92 2.36
N ALA A 2 13.07 9.62 2.63
CA ALA A 2 11.96 8.72 2.28
C ALA A 2 10.74 8.98 3.18
N ARG A 3 9.54 8.93 2.59
CA ARG A 3 8.26 9.02 3.31
C ARG A 3 7.62 7.64 3.36
N TYR A 4 6.96 7.31 4.46
CA TYR A 4 6.30 6.03 4.68
C TYR A 4 4.80 6.24 4.84
N VAL A 5 4.02 5.39 4.19
CA VAL A 5 2.56 5.34 4.31
C VAL A 5 2.21 3.93 4.78
N PHE A 6 1.61 3.81 5.96
CA PHE A 6 1.15 2.54 6.51
C PHE A 6 -0.32 2.34 6.14
N ILE A 7 -0.62 1.19 5.51
CA ILE A 7 -1.98 0.83 5.12
C ILE A 7 -2.46 -0.27 6.05
N THR A 8 -3.43 0.04 6.89
CA THR A 8 -4.06 -0.89 7.83
C THR A 8 -5.49 -1.24 7.39
N GLY A 9 -6.09 -2.24 8.02
CA GLY A 9 -7.47 -2.62 7.76
C GLY A 9 -8.21 -3.00 9.03
N GLY A 10 -9.45 -2.55 9.16
CA GLY A 10 -10.35 -2.94 10.24
C GLY A 10 -11.58 -3.71 9.74
N VAL A 11 -12.41 -4.15 10.69
CA VAL A 11 -13.70 -4.85 10.49
C VAL A 11 -13.56 -6.25 9.90
N VAL A 12 -13.17 -6.40 8.64
CA VAL A 12 -13.07 -7.71 7.96
C VAL A 12 -11.86 -7.79 7.03
N SER A 13 -11.45 -9.02 6.74
CA SER A 13 -10.43 -9.34 5.73
C SER A 13 -11.03 -9.31 4.31
N SER A 14 -10.20 -9.49 3.27
CA SER A 14 -10.63 -9.48 1.86
C SER A 14 -11.21 -8.18 1.28
N LEU A 15 -11.14 -7.06 2.01
CA LEU A 15 -11.60 -5.72 1.57
C LEU A 15 -10.80 -5.09 0.40
N GLY A 16 -9.90 -5.82 -0.24
CA GLY A 16 -9.13 -5.27 -1.36
C GLY A 16 -8.01 -4.30 -0.97
N LYS A 17 -7.48 -4.37 0.27
CA LYS A 17 -6.35 -3.52 0.73
C LYS A 17 -5.13 -3.56 -0.20
N GLY A 18 -4.84 -4.74 -0.77
CA GLY A 18 -3.77 -4.89 -1.76
C GLY A 18 -4.02 -4.04 -3.01
N ILE A 19 -5.23 -4.10 -3.57
CA ILE A 19 -5.62 -3.33 -4.76
C ILE A 19 -5.61 -1.83 -4.45
N ALA A 20 -6.18 -1.42 -3.32
CA ALA A 20 -6.17 -0.02 -2.89
C ALA A 20 -4.74 0.53 -2.74
N SER A 21 -3.83 -0.24 -2.13
CA SER A 21 -2.43 0.15 -2.00
C SER A 21 -1.71 0.24 -3.35
N ALA A 22 -2.02 -0.65 -4.28
CA ALA A 22 -1.44 -0.66 -5.63
C ALA A 22 -1.92 0.55 -6.45
N ALA A 23 -3.21 0.88 -6.39
CA ALA A 23 -3.79 2.05 -7.05
C ALA A 23 -3.19 3.37 -6.51
N LEU A 24 -3.02 3.50 -5.19
CA LEU A 24 -2.35 4.65 -4.59
C LEU A 24 -0.91 4.79 -5.07
N ALA A 25 -0.16 3.68 -5.11
CA ALA A 25 1.22 3.68 -5.62
C ALA A 25 1.28 4.10 -7.10
N ALA A 26 0.36 3.61 -7.93
CA ALA A 26 0.28 3.98 -9.35
C ALA A 26 0.05 5.49 -9.54
N LEU A 27 -0.85 6.10 -8.76
CA LEU A 27 -1.10 7.54 -8.81
C LEU A 27 0.12 8.36 -8.38
N LEU A 28 0.84 7.91 -7.35
CA LEU A 28 2.06 8.58 -6.90
C LEU A 28 3.19 8.43 -7.93
N GLN A 29 3.33 7.26 -8.56
CA GLN A 29 4.27 7.06 -9.66
C GLN A 29 3.94 7.96 -10.86
N ALA A 30 2.66 8.11 -11.22
CA ALA A 30 2.21 9.02 -12.27
C ALA A 30 2.54 10.50 -11.97
N ARG A 31 2.69 10.87 -10.70
CA ARG A 31 3.15 12.19 -10.26
C ARG A 31 4.68 12.33 -10.15
N GLY A 32 5.44 11.35 -10.65
CA GLY A 32 6.90 11.37 -10.66
C GLY A 32 7.56 10.93 -9.36
N TYR A 33 6.81 10.40 -8.39
CA TYR A 33 7.39 9.89 -7.14
C TYR A 33 7.94 8.48 -7.32
N ARG A 34 9.13 8.22 -6.77
CA ARG A 34 9.67 6.86 -6.64
C ARG A 34 9.01 6.14 -5.47
N VAL A 35 8.09 5.22 -5.78
CA VAL A 35 7.32 4.46 -4.78
C VAL A 35 7.73 2.99 -4.76
N ARG A 36 7.82 2.40 -3.56
CA ARG A 36 8.00 0.96 -3.35
C ARG A 36 6.93 0.45 -2.40
N LEU A 37 6.26 -0.64 -2.79
CA LEU A 37 5.30 -1.35 -1.93
C LEU A 37 5.98 -2.49 -1.17
N ARG A 38 5.55 -2.72 0.07
CA ARG A 38 5.96 -3.85 0.91
C ARG A 38 4.73 -4.43 1.58
N LYS A 39 4.47 -5.72 1.36
CA LYS A 39 3.45 -6.47 2.08
C LYS A 39 4.06 -7.03 3.36
N LEU A 40 3.38 -6.84 4.48
CA LEU A 40 3.69 -7.50 5.74
C LEU A 40 2.61 -8.54 5.97
N ASP A 41 3.04 -9.79 5.93
CA ASP A 41 2.18 -10.93 6.11
C ASP A 41 2.35 -11.45 7.56
N PRO A 42 1.25 -11.58 8.33
CA PRO A 42 1.33 -11.90 9.77
C PRO A 42 1.42 -13.40 10.06
N TYR A 43 1.71 -14.23 9.05
CA TYR A 43 1.84 -15.67 9.19
C TYR A 43 3.30 -16.08 9.41
N LEU A 44 3.51 -17.16 10.17
CA LEU A 44 4.80 -17.81 10.40
C LEU A 44 5.27 -18.59 9.17
#